data_AF-A0A2N1R5A4-F1
#
_entry.id   AF-A0A2N1R5A4-F1
#
_cell.length_a   1.000
_cell.length_b   1.000
_cell.length_c   1.000
_cell.angle_alpha   90.00
_cell.angle_beta   90.00
_cell.angle_gamma   90.00
#
_symmetry.space_group_name_H-M   'P 1'
#
loop_
_entity.id
_entity.type
_entity.pdbx_description
1 polymer ?
#
loop_
_entity_poly.entity_id
_entity_poly.type
_entity_poly.pdbx_seq_one_letter_code
_entity_poly.pdbx_strand_id
1 'polypeptide(L)'
;MSTGGAERNEERLAAPGLWPCLNVRIDYADSSLTKYLYEWRFSSSEAAVSRAIVRGRRMPMTFVQACVLGLFQGVAEFLPVSSSGHLLVFKDLMGLSDVPVLFDVVLHLATLASILVVFRKRVAGILVSMARWIAHKSGEADAENLAIVPPALVATFLTAVVGLLVDKVDLGSSPKLVAGLLLVTAAILVASSRLGGGTGYRGMGWKRGIVIGLAQGIGVFPGISRSGITISAGLASGLKREEAG
;
A
#
# COMPACT_ATOMS: atom_id res chain seq x y z
N MET A 1 13.47 70.77 45.05
CA MET A 1 12.65 69.73 45.70
C MET A 1 12.48 68.63 44.66
N SER A 2 13.31 67.58 44.70
CA SER A 2 13.05 66.31 45.42
C SER A 2 11.86 65.60 44.76
N THR A 3 11.94 64.42 44.15
CA THR A 3 12.69 63.17 44.39
C THR A 3 12.66 62.38 43.07
N GLY A 4 13.68 61.64 42.65
CA GLY A 4 14.17 60.43 43.29
C GLY A 4 13.86 59.26 42.36
N GLY A 5 14.91 58.65 41.79
CA GLY A 5 14.79 57.37 41.10
C GLY A 5 14.47 56.26 42.10
N ALA A 6 13.70 55.27 41.65
CA ALA A 6 13.56 53.96 42.29
C ALA A 6 13.27 53.00 41.14
N GLU A 7 14.31 52.34 40.64
CA GLU A 7 14.73 51.01 41.07
C GLU A 7 14.00 49.90 40.33
N ARG A 8 14.85 49.10 39.70
CA ARG A 8 14.57 47.96 38.86
C ARG A 8 14.28 46.78 39.78
N ASN A 9 13.05 46.28 39.81
CA ASN A 9 12.74 44.99 40.42
C ASN A 9 12.22 44.03 39.34
N GLU A 10 13.17 43.48 38.58
CA GLU A 10 12.99 42.20 37.89
C GLU A 10 13.04 41.11 38.96
N GLU A 11 11.89 40.70 39.50
CA GLU A 11 11.82 39.46 40.27
C GLU A 11 11.95 38.26 39.30
N ARG A 12 13.20 37.86 39.06
CA ARG A 12 13.53 36.49 38.62
C ARG A 12 13.31 35.54 39.79
N LEU A 13 12.11 34.98 39.89
CA LEU A 13 11.92 33.74 40.65
C LEU A 13 12.42 32.57 39.80
N ALA A 14 13.68 32.21 39.98
CA ALA A 14 14.19 30.90 39.63
C ALA A 14 13.79 29.91 40.74
N ALA A 15 12.86 29.00 40.44
CA ALA A 15 12.68 27.77 41.19
C ALA A 15 12.25 26.62 40.24
N PRO A 16 12.64 25.38 40.55
CA PRO A 16 13.05 24.40 39.54
C PRO A 16 11.99 23.33 39.26
N GLY A 17 12.03 22.79 38.03
CA GLY A 17 11.49 21.46 37.73
C GLY A 17 10.09 21.42 37.11
N LEU A 18 10.03 20.69 35.99
CA LEU A 18 8.85 20.10 35.32
C LEU A 18 7.95 21.07 34.51
N TRP A 19 8.02 20.92 33.18
CA TRP A 19 7.02 21.36 32.19
C TRP A 19 5.61 20.86 32.61
N PRO A 20 4.47 21.49 32.20
CA PRO A 20 4.22 21.93 30.82
C PRO A 20 3.17 23.05 30.58
N CYS A 21 3.15 23.54 29.33
CA CYS A 21 2.00 24.15 28.63
C CYS A 21 1.45 25.51 29.10
N LEU A 22 0.99 26.28 28.11
CA LEU A 22 0.14 27.46 28.22
C LEU A 22 0.84 28.79 28.55
N ASN A 23 1.40 29.42 27.51
CA ASN A 23 1.56 30.86 27.49
C ASN A 23 0.48 31.43 26.55
N VAL A 24 -0.73 31.65 27.09
CA VAL A 24 -1.79 32.39 26.39
C VAL A 24 -1.95 33.73 27.09
N ARG A 25 -1.54 34.77 26.39
CA ARG A 25 -1.73 36.17 26.77
C ARG A 25 -3.20 36.52 26.48
N ILE A 26 -3.99 36.83 27.50
CA ILE A 26 -5.39 37.26 27.37
C ILE A 26 -5.42 38.77 27.58
N ASP A 27 -5.68 39.51 26.50
CA ASP A 27 -6.14 40.91 26.59
C ASP A 27 -7.60 40.93 27.00
N TYR A 28 -7.91 41.67 28.06
CA TYR A 28 -9.27 41.93 28.52
C TYR A 28 -9.81 43.17 27.80
N ALA A 29 -10.62 42.95 26.77
CA ALA A 29 -11.55 43.95 26.26
C ALA A 29 -12.76 43.25 25.63
N ASP A 30 -13.84 43.13 26.39
CA ASP A 30 -15.20 43.52 26.02
C ASP A 30 -16.24 42.69 26.80
N SER A 31 -17.22 43.41 27.32
CA SER A 31 -18.21 43.03 28.32
C SER A 31 -19.47 42.45 27.69
N SER A 32 -19.77 41.17 27.97
CA SER A 32 -21.16 40.67 28.03
C SER A 32 -21.24 39.32 28.78
N LEU A 33 -21.56 39.42 30.07
CA LEU A 33 -21.69 38.34 31.05
C LEU A 33 -23.08 37.63 30.99
N THR A 34 -23.43 37.01 29.86
CA THR A 34 -24.69 36.23 29.77
C THR A 34 -24.58 35.02 28.84
N LYS A 35 -23.63 34.12 29.12
CA LYS A 35 -23.65 32.78 28.50
C LYS A 35 -22.92 31.67 29.26
N TYR A 36 -22.75 31.84 30.56
CA TYR A 36 -22.32 30.78 31.45
C TYR A 36 -23.49 30.38 32.33
N LEU A 37 -23.82 29.09 32.33
CA LEU A 37 -24.81 28.36 33.12
C LEU A 37 -26.01 27.85 32.29
N TYR A 38 -26.14 26.53 32.32
CA TYR A 38 -27.21 25.66 31.79
C TYR A 38 -27.09 25.21 30.33
N GLU A 39 -26.23 24.23 30.07
CA GLU A 39 -26.67 22.87 29.75
C GLU A 39 -25.48 21.91 29.63
N TRP A 40 -25.33 21.04 30.63
CA TRP A 40 -24.42 19.90 30.61
C TRP A 40 -25.27 18.63 30.68
N ARG A 41 -25.58 18.01 29.53
CA ARG A 41 -26.14 16.64 29.52
C ARG A 41 -25.91 15.89 28.20
N PHE A 42 -25.02 14.90 28.31
CA PHE A 42 -24.95 13.63 27.56
C PHE A 42 -24.47 13.57 26.09
N SER A 43 -23.59 12.58 25.88
CA SER A 43 -23.06 11.98 24.64
C SER A 43 -21.97 12.73 23.86
N SER A 44 -20.73 12.57 24.34
CA SER A 44 -19.49 13.12 23.79
C SER A 44 -19.00 12.50 22.48
N SER A 45 -19.81 11.73 21.75
CA SER A 45 -19.44 11.18 20.43
C SER A 45 -20.07 11.95 19.27
N GLU A 46 -21.32 12.39 19.37
CA GLU A 46 -22.04 12.98 18.22
C GLU A 46 -21.74 14.47 18.03
N ALA A 47 -21.56 15.23 19.11
CA ALA A 47 -21.26 16.66 19.04
C ALA A 47 -19.82 16.98 18.60
N ALA A 48 -18.91 16.00 18.68
CA ALA A 48 -17.56 16.09 18.12
C ALA A 48 -17.58 15.80 16.62
N VAL A 49 -18.33 14.78 16.20
CA VAL A 49 -18.56 14.44 14.79
C VAL A 49 -19.26 15.58 14.06
N SER A 50 -20.32 16.14 14.63
CA SER A 50 -21.10 17.20 13.98
C SER A 50 -20.36 18.54 13.87
N ARG A 51 -19.39 18.82 14.76
CA ARG A 51 -18.52 20.02 14.68
C ARG A 51 -17.28 19.82 13.80
N ALA A 52 -16.81 18.59 13.64
CA ALA A 52 -15.76 18.23 12.68
C ALA A 52 -16.26 18.26 11.22
N ILE A 53 -17.57 18.06 11.00
CA ILE A 53 -18.20 18.17 9.68
C ILE A 53 -18.26 19.63 9.18
N VAL A 54 -18.37 20.62 10.08
CA VAL A 54 -18.57 22.05 9.71
C VAL A 54 -17.25 22.82 9.52
N ARG A 55 -16.15 22.36 10.11
CA ARG A 55 -14.80 22.86 9.83
C ARG A 55 -14.07 21.71 9.18
N GLY A 56 -13.73 21.77 7.88
CA GLY A 56 -13.11 20.69 7.08
C GLY A 56 -11.82 20.06 7.63
N ARG A 57 -11.90 19.53 8.85
CA ARG A 57 -10.85 18.92 9.64
C ARG A 57 -10.96 17.44 9.35
N ARG A 58 -10.22 17.05 8.32
CA ARG A 58 -10.09 15.66 7.88
C ARG A 58 -9.61 14.84 9.07
N MET A 59 -10.37 13.80 9.42
CA MET A 59 -10.03 12.95 10.56
C MET A 59 -8.78 12.13 10.20
N PRO A 60 -7.70 12.18 10.98
CA PRO A 60 -6.54 11.35 10.73
C PRO A 60 -6.94 9.87 10.80
N MET A 61 -6.31 9.03 9.97
CA MET A 61 -6.57 7.59 9.97
C MET A 61 -6.37 7.04 11.38
N THR A 62 -7.41 6.40 11.91
CA THR A 62 -7.35 5.76 13.22
C THR A 62 -6.54 4.48 13.16
N PHE A 63 -5.99 4.05 14.29
CA PHE A 63 -5.28 2.77 14.39
C PHE A 63 -6.15 1.59 13.94
N VAL A 64 -7.44 1.59 14.30
CA VAL A 64 -8.38 0.54 13.89
C VAL A 64 -8.56 0.51 12.37
N GLN A 65 -8.73 1.67 11.73
CA GLN A 65 -8.81 1.75 10.27
C GLN A 65 -7.53 1.23 9.61
N ALA A 66 -6.36 1.58 10.15
CA ALA A 66 -5.07 1.08 9.65
C ALA A 66 -4.98 -0.45 9.74
N CYS A 67 -5.41 -1.04 10.87
CA CYS A 67 -5.44 -2.49 11.05
C CYS A 67 -6.41 -3.18 10.07
N VAL A 68 -7.60 -2.61 9.85
CA VAL A 68 -8.58 -3.16 8.91
C VAL A 68 -8.06 -3.11 7.48
N LEU A 69 -7.50 -1.96 7.05
CA LEU A 69 -6.90 -1.82 5.72
C LEU A 69 -5.70 -2.75 5.54
N GLY A 70 -4.87 -2.91 6.58
CA GLY A 70 -3.73 -3.82 6.55
C GLY A 70 -4.13 -5.29 6.47
N LEU A 71 -5.14 -5.72 7.23
CA LEU A 71 -5.70 -7.07 7.14
C LEU A 71 -6.28 -7.30 5.74
N PHE A 72 -7.04 -6.33 5.23
CA PHE A 72 -7.63 -6.42 3.90
C PHE A 72 -6.56 -6.53 2.82
N GLN A 73 -5.52 -5.69 2.84
CA GLN A 73 -4.38 -5.80 1.90
C GLN A 73 -3.70 -7.16 2.03
N GLY A 74 -3.47 -7.62 3.27
CA GLY A 74 -2.85 -8.91 3.53
C GLY A 74 -3.60 -10.08 2.89
N VAL A 75 -4.94 -10.02 2.86
CA VAL A 75 -5.75 -11.01 2.15
C VAL A 75 -5.72 -10.74 0.64
N ALA A 76 -6.05 -9.52 0.21
CA ALA A 76 -6.27 -9.18 -1.19
C ALA A 76 -5.01 -9.24 -2.06
N GLU A 77 -3.80 -9.09 -1.52
CA GLU A 77 -2.55 -9.17 -2.30
C GLU A 77 -2.31 -10.59 -2.84
N PHE A 78 -2.72 -11.62 -2.09
CA PHE A 78 -2.52 -13.02 -2.49
C PHE A 78 -3.66 -13.57 -3.34
N LEU A 79 -4.82 -12.89 -3.34
CA LEU A 79 -5.92 -13.26 -4.20
C LEU A 79 -5.81 -12.53 -5.54
N PRO A 80 -6.26 -13.13 -6.65
CA PRO A 80 -6.27 -12.48 -7.96
C PRO A 80 -7.43 -11.48 -8.09
N VAL A 81 -7.56 -10.55 -7.14
CA VAL A 81 -8.69 -9.62 -7.02
C VAL A 81 -8.31 -8.14 -7.10
N SER A 82 -7.05 -7.79 -7.43
CA SER A 82 -6.53 -6.41 -7.45
C SER A 82 -6.66 -5.71 -6.09
N SER A 83 -5.62 -5.86 -5.26
CA SER A 83 -5.55 -5.29 -3.91
C SER A 83 -5.65 -3.75 -3.92
N SER A 84 -4.94 -3.07 -4.82
CA SER A 84 -4.94 -1.60 -4.92
C SER A 84 -6.31 -1.00 -5.27
N GLY A 85 -7.04 -1.63 -6.19
CA GLY A 85 -8.38 -1.19 -6.58
C GLY A 85 -9.38 -1.28 -5.43
N HIS A 86 -9.37 -2.41 -4.71
CA HIS A 86 -10.22 -2.57 -3.54
C HIS A 86 -9.80 -1.65 -2.39
N LEU A 87 -8.50 -1.50 -2.12
CA LEU A 87 -8.01 -0.61 -1.07
C LEU A 87 -8.46 0.84 -1.31
N LEU A 88 -8.47 1.31 -2.57
CA LEU A 88 -9.00 2.61 -2.95
C LEU A 88 -10.49 2.74 -2.61
N VAL A 89 -11.30 1.73 -2.95
CA VAL A 89 -12.74 1.70 -2.64
C VAL A 89 -12.98 1.70 -1.12
N PHE A 90 -12.22 0.93 -0.35
CA PHE A 90 -12.34 0.89 1.11
C PHE A 90 -11.95 2.21 1.76
N LYS A 91 -10.90 2.88 1.27
CA LYS A 91 -10.52 4.22 1.73
C LYS A 91 -11.61 5.23 1.47
N ASP A 92 -12.20 5.23 0.27
CA ASP A 92 -13.32 6.11 -0.09
C ASP A 92 -14.54 5.87 0.81
N LEU A 93 -14.91 4.60 1.02
CA LEU A 93 -16.02 4.20 1.90
C LEU A 93 -15.82 4.64 3.36
N MET A 94 -14.57 4.67 3.84
CA MET A 94 -14.22 5.14 5.19
C MET A 94 -14.01 6.66 5.28
N GLY A 95 -14.16 7.40 4.18
CA GLY A 95 -13.90 8.84 4.13
C GLY A 95 -12.42 9.21 4.24
N LEU A 96 -11.52 8.29 3.90
CA LEU A 96 -10.06 8.41 4.01
C LEU A 96 -9.43 8.84 2.67
N SER A 97 -9.83 10.00 2.16
CA SER A 97 -9.44 10.48 0.83
C SER A 97 -7.99 10.98 0.71
N ASP A 98 -7.28 11.23 1.83
CA ASP A 98 -5.87 11.69 1.80
C ASP A 98 -4.90 10.76 2.54
N VAL A 99 -5.11 9.45 2.46
CA VAL A 99 -4.10 8.53 2.97
C VAL A 99 -2.83 8.70 2.14
N PRO A 100 -1.67 8.98 2.76
CA PRO A 100 -0.42 9.14 2.03
C PRO A 100 -0.10 7.88 1.22
N VAL A 101 0.43 8.04 0.00
CA VAL A 101 0.91 6.93 -0.84
C VAL A 101 1.89 6.03 -0.07
N LEU A 102 2.65 6.61 0.86
CA LEU A 102 3.55 5.88 1.75
C LEU A 102 2.86 4.75 2.53
N PHE A 103 1.60 4.92 2.95
CA PHE A 103 0.86 3.87 3.63
C PHE A 103 0.70 2.64 2.74
N ASP A 104 0.34 2.84 1.47
CA ASP A 104 0.17 1.73 0.52
C ASP A 104 1.51 1.05 0.26
N VAL A 105 2.59 1.82 0.14
CA VAL A 105 3.94 1.27 0.01
C VAL A 105 4.31 0.41 1.22
N VAL A 106 4.05 0.86 2.44
CA VAL A 106 4.31 0.08 3.66
C VAL A 106 3.49 -1.20 3.70
N LEU A 107 2.21 -1.14 3.30
CA LEU A 107 1.37 -2.34 3.23
C LEU A 107 1.90 -3.36 2.20
N HIS A 108 2.35 -2.90 1.03
CA HIS A 108 2.97 -3.77 0.03
C HIS A 108 4.32 -4.35 0.48
N LEU A 109 5.11 -3.59 1.25
CA LEU A 109 6.34 -4.10 1.84
C LEU A 109 6.05 -5.19 2.89
N ALA A 110 4.97 -5.03 3.67
CA ALA A 110 4.56 -6.04 4.63
C ALA A 110 4.10 -7.35 3.95
N THR A 111 3.34 -7.27 2.86
CA THR A 111 2.94 -8.47 2.09
C THR A 111 4.13 -9.11 1.36
N LEU A 112 5.06 -8.32 0.83
CA LEU A 112 6.32 -8.83 0.28
C LEU A 112 7.15 -9.56 1.34
N ALA A 113 7.30 -8.98 2.52
CA ALA A 113 8.00 -9.61 3.63
C ALA A 113 7.35 -10.95 4.02
N SER A 114 6.01 -11.01 4.05
CA SER A 114 5.26 -12.25 4.29
C SER A 114 5.62 -13.35 3.27
N ILE A 115 5.61 -13.03 1.96
CA ILE A 115 6.02 -13.97 0.91
C ILE A 115 7.46 -14.45 1.10
N LEU A 116 8.40 -13.54 1.40
CA LEU A 116 9.79 -13.89 1.61
C LEU A 116 9.98 -14.85 2.80
N VAL A 117 9.18 -14.70 3.87
CA VAL A 117 9.21 -15.60 5.03
C VAL A 117 8.62 -16.97 4.67
N VAL A 118 7.45 -17.00 4.02
CA VAL A 118 6.77 -18.26 3.64
C VAL A 118 7.62 -19.06 2.65
N PHE A 119 8.14 -18.40 1.61
CA PHE A 119 8.93 -19.03 0.56
C PHE A 119 10.44 -18.98 0.81
N ARG A 120 10.89 -18.71 2.04
CA ARG A 120 12.32 -18.53 2.39
C ARG A 120 13.23 -19.66 1.88
N LYS A 121 12.76 -20.91 1.93
CA LYS A 121 13.52 -22.09 1.45
C LYS A 121 13.65 -22.10 -0.07
N ARG A 122 12.58 -21.76 -0.80
CA ARG A 122 12.58 -21.70 -2.26
C ARG A 122 13.44 -20.54 -2.75
N VAL A 123 13.27 -19.36 -2.16
CA VAL A 123 14.08 -18.17 -2.48
C VAL A 123 15.57 -18.43 -2.17
N ALA A 124 15.90 -18.95 -0.98
CA ALA A 124 17.27 -19.30 -0.66
C ALA A 124 17.85 -20.36 -1.62
N GLY A 125 17.05 -21.36 -2.02
CA GLY A 125 17.44 -22.34 -3.02
C GLY A 125 17.83 -21.71 -4.36
N ILE A 126 17.00 -20.78 -4.87
CA ILE A 126 17.29 -20.05 -6.11
C ILE A 126 18.56 -19.21 -5.97
N LEU A 127 18.70 -18.46 -4.89
CA LEU A 127 19.87 -17.61 -4.64
C LEU A 127 21.17 -18.42 -4.53
N VAL A 128 21.14 -19.56 -3.83
CA VAL A 128 22.29 -20.47 -3.72
C VAL A 128 22.63 -21.09 -5.08
N SER A 129 21.62 -21.54 -5.83
CA SER A 129 21.81 -22.05 -7.20
C SER A 129 22.42 -21.00 -8.12
N MET A 130 21.98 -19.74 -8.04
CA MET A 130 22.56 -18.62 -8.78
C MET A 130 24.00 -18.34 -8.37
N ALA A 131 24.32 -18.33 -7.07
CA ALA A 131 25.68 -18.13 -6.59
C ALA A 131 26.62 -19.25 -7.07
N ARG A 132 26.16 -20.52 -7.05
CA ARG A 132 26.90 -21.65 -7.63
C ARG A 132 27.09 -21.53 -9.13
N TRP A 133 26.07 -21.08 -9.86
CA TRP A 133 26.14 -20.85 -11.30
C TRP A 133 27.19 -19.79 -11.65
N ILE A 134 27.19 -18.66 -10.94
CA ILE A 134 28.19 -17.58 -11.10
C ILE A 134 29.60 -18.09 -10.74
N ALA A 135 29.73 -18.94 -9.74
CA ALA A 135 31.00 -19.55 -9.35
C ALA A 135 31.44 -20.72 -10.26
N HIS A 136 30.71 -21.00 -11.36
CA HIS A 136 30.93 -22.16 -12.24
C HIS A 136 30.92 -23.52 -11.51
N LYS A 137 30.16 -23.62 -10.42
CA LYS A 137 29.98 -24.81 -9.56
C LYS A 137 28.55 -25.36 -9.57
N SER A 138 27.68 -24.88 -10.46
CA SER A 138 26.31 -25.36 -10.57
C SER A 138 26.27 -26.79 -11.13
N GLY A 139 25.41 -27.63 -10.57
CA GLY A 139 25.17 -28.99 -11.05
C GLY A 139 23.72 -29.22 -11.50
N GLU A 140 23.38 -30.47 -11.82
CA GLU A 140 22.04 -30.89 -12.24
C GLU A 140 20.97 -30.56 -11.18
N ALA A 141 21.32 -30.61 -9.90
CA ALA A 141 20.44 -30.25 -8.79
C ALA A 141 20.02 -28.76 -8.80
N ASP A 142 20.77 -27.89 -9.47
CA ASP A 142 20.46 -26.46 -9.60
C ASP A 142 19.61 -26.17 -10.85
N ALA A 143 19.46 -27.12 -11.77
CA ALA A 143 18.87 -26.88 -13.09
C ALA A 143 17.43 -26.36 -13.03
N GLU A 144 16.60 -26.87 -12.11
CA GLU A 144 15.22 -26.41 -11.95
C GLU A 144 15.15 -24.96 -11.42
N ASN A 145 15.96 -24.64 -10.41
CA ASN A 145 16.03 -23.29 -9.85
C ASN A 145 16.61 -22.29 -10.85
N LEU A 146 17.59 -22.70 -11.65
CA LEU A 146 18.20 -21.84 -12.67
C LEU A 146 17.29 -21.65 -13.88
N ALA A 147 16.41 -22.61 -14.20
CA ALA A 147 15.50 -22.51 -15.33
C ALA A 147 14.50 -21.34 -15.22
N ILE A 148 14.16 -20.93 -14.00
CA ILE A 148 13.23 -19.81 -13.76
C ILE A 148 13.92 -18.45 -13.72
N VAL A 149 15.25 -18.39 -13.55
CA VAL A 149 15.98 -17.12 -13.40
C VAL A 149 15.94 -16.27 -14.68
N PRO A 150 16.33 -16.78 -15.86
CA PRO A 150 16.26 -16.00 -17.10
C PRO A 150 14.84 -15.46 -17.42
N PRO A 151 13.76 -16.28 -17.41
CA PRO A 151 12.44 -15.75 -17.70
C PRO A 151 11.95 -14.77 -16.63
N ALA A 152 12.31 -14.93 -15.35
CA ALA A 152 11.97 -13.97 -14.32
C ALA A 152 12.66 -12.60 -14.55
N LEU A 153 13.93 -12.60 -14.95
CA LEU A 153 14.66 -11.37 -15.30
C LEU A 153 14.05 -10.68 -16.52
N VAL A 154 13.74 -11.44 -17.57
CA VAL A 154 13.07 -10.92 -18.77
C VAL A 154 11.69 -10.35 -18.43
N ALA A 155 10.90 -11.07 -17.64
CA ALA A 155 9.58 -10.63 -17.22
C ALA A 155 9.65 -9.33 -16.41
N THR A 156 10.59 -9.24 -15.47
CA THR A 156 10.82 -8.05 -14.64
C THR A 156 11.23 -6.85 -15.49
N PHE A 157 12.18 -7.05 -16.41
CA PHE A 157 12.61 -6.01 -17.34
C PHE A 157 11.45 -5.48 -18.20
N LEU A 158 10.67 -6.38 -18.80
CA LEU A 158 9.53 -5.99 -19.62
C LEU A 158 8.43 -5.31 -18.81
N THR A 159 8.18 -5.76 -17.59
CA THR A 159 7.25 -5.09 -16.67
C THR A 159 7.69 -3.66 -16.42
N ALA A 160 8.98 -3.43 -16.14
CA ALA A 160 9.50 -2.08 -15.91
C ALA A 160 9.35 -1.20 -17.15
N VAL A 161 9.70 -1.71 -18.35
CA VAL A 161 9.55 -0.97 -19.60
C VAL A 161 8.09 -0.61 -19.87
N VAL A 162 7.18 -1.58 -19.82
CA VAL A 162 5.75 -1.34 -20.07
C VAL A 162 5.15 -0.44 -18.99
N GLY A 163 5.49 -0.65 -17.72
CA GLY A 163 5.03 0.18 -16.61
C GLY A 163 5.43 1.65 -16.76
N LEU A 164 6.67 1.92 -17.17
CA LEU A 164 7.14 3.30 -17.45
C LEU A 164 6.45 3.94 -18.67
N LEU A 165 6.00 3.14 -19.64
CA LEU A 165 5.21 3.64 -20.77
C LEU A 165 3.76 3.91 -20.35
N VAL A 166 3.20 3.04 -19.52
CA VAL A 166 1.85 3.16 -18.96
C VAL A 166 1.73 4.38 -18.05
N ASP A 167 2.74 4.67 -17.23
CA ASP A 167 2.78 5.83 -16.33
C ASP A 167 2.66 7.18 -17.08
N LYS A 168 3.06 7.22 -18.36
CA LYS A 168 2.89 8.40 -19.23
C LYS A 168 1.47 8.58 -19.74
N VAL A 169 0.63 7.54 -19.65
CA VAL A 169 -0.76 7.58 -20.06
C VAL A 169 -1.59 7.89 -18.82
N ASP A 170 -2.10 9.12 -18.73
CA ASP A 170 -2.98 9.52 -17.62
C ASP A 170 -4.37 8.91 -17.78
N LEU A 171 -4.47 7.63 -17.46
CA LEU A 171 -5.73 6.92 -17.28
C LEU A 171 -6.20 7.21 -15.86
N GLY A 172 -6.81 8.37 -15.68
CA GLY A 172 -7.23 8.90 -14.39
C GLY A 172 -7.90 7.83 -13.50
N SER A 173 -7.57 7.86 -12.21
CA SER A 173 -7.99 6.86 -11.21
C SER A 173 -9.44 7.04 -10.75
N SER A 174 -10.39 7.19 -11.69
CA SER A 174 -11.79 7.31 -11.32
C SER A 174 -12.31 5.98 -10.75
N PRO A 175 -13.09 5.98 -9.65
CA PRO A 175 -13.65 4.76 -9.09
C PRO A 175 -14.46 3.92 -10.10
N LYS A 176 -15.13 4.58 -11.06
CA LYS A 176 -15.88 3.93 -12.15
C LYS A 176 -14.96 3.16 -13.10
N LEU A 177 -13.82 3.74 -13.48
CA LEU A 177 -12.83 3.07 -14.32
C LEU A 177 -12.23 1.87 -13.60
N VAL A 178 -11.83 2.04 -12.33
CA VAL A 178 -11.29 0.95 -11.49
C VAL A 178 -12.29 -0.19 -11.38
N ALA A 179 -13.57 0.10 -11.11
CA ALA A 179 -14.63 -0.91 -11.08
C ALA A 179 -14.78 -1.65 -12.42
N GLY A 180 -14.71 -0.93 -13.56
CA GLY A 180 -14.71 -1.55 -14.89
C GLY A 180 -13.52 -2.48 -15.11
N LEU A 181 -12.31 -2.07 -14.72
CA LEU A 181 -11.09 -2.87 -14.85
C LEU A 181 -11.09 -4.10 -13.92
N LEU A 182 -11.74 -4.03 -12.77
CA LEU A 182 -11.98 -5.20 -11.90
C LEU A 182 -12.85 -6.24 -12.61
N LEU A 183 -13.91 -5.81 -13.32
CA LEU A 183 -14.74 -6.73 -14.12
C LEU A 183 -13.95 -7.35 -15.28
N VAL A 184 -13.08 -6.57 -15.94
CA VAL A 184 -12.17 -7.09 -16.96
C VAL A 184 -11.24 -8.14 -16.38
N THR A 185 -10.65 -7.89 -15.22
CA THR A 185 -9.81 -8.86 -14.49
C THR A 185 -10.57 -10.15 -14.19
N ALA A 186 -11.81 -10.04 -13.69
CA ALA A 186 -12.66 -11.19 -13.41
C ALA A 186 -12.94 -12.00 -14.70
N ALA A 187 -13.25 -11.32 -15.81
CA ALA A 187 -13.46 -11.97 -17.10
C ALA A 187 -12.20 -12.70 -17.59
N ILE A 188 -11.02 -12.09 -17.46
CA ILE A 188 -9.72 -12.70 -17.83
C ILE A 188 -9.48 -13.96 -16.99
N LEU A 189 -9.71 -13.90 -15.68
CA LEU A 189 -9.55 -15.05 -14.79
C LEU A 189 -10.49 -16.19 -15.17
N VAL A 190 -11.77 -15.91 -15.38
CA VAL A 190 -12.76 -16.90 -15.80
C VAL A 190 -12.38 -17.51 -17.14
N ALA A 191 -11.95 -16.72 -18.11
CA ALA A 191 -11.48 -17.22 -19.40
C ALA A 191 -10.25 -18.12 -19.25
N SER A 192 -9.28 -17.69 -18.44
CA SER A 192 -8.04 -18.45 -18.19
C SER A 192 -8.26 -19.69 -17.34
N SER A 193 -9.38 -19.78 -16.61
CA SER A 193 -9.71 -20.93 -15.75
C SER A 193 -9.86 -22.24 -16.52
N ARG A 194 -9.99 -22.21 -17.85
CA ARG A 194 -10.03 -23.39 -18.72
C ARG A 194 -8.71 -23.65 -19.46
N LEU A 195 -7.73 -22.77 -19.28
CA LEU A 195 -6.40 -22.88 -19.86
C LEU A 195 -5.46 -23.63 -18.90
N GLY A 196 -4.21 -23.78 -19.31
CA GLY A 196 -3.17 -24.52 -18.58
C GLY A 196 -2.59 -25.64 -19.44
N GLY A 197 -1.44 -26.14 -19.02
CA GLY A 197 -0.74 -27.23 -19.70
C GLY A 197 0.14 -28.04 -18.77
N GLY A 198 1.00 -28.89 -19.34
CA GLY A 198 1.88 -29.78 -18.58
C GLY A 198 3.25 -29.19 -18.23
N THR A 199 3.51 -27.92 -18.55
CA THR A 199 4.84 -27.33 -18.43
C THR A 199 5.13 -26.93 -16.97
N GLY A 200 6.14 -27.53 -16.36
CA GLY A 200 6.66 -27.10 -15.04
C GLY A 200 7.81 -26.09 -15.15
N TYR A 201 8.42 -25.74 -14.02
CA TYR A 201 9.51 -24.73 -13.96
C TYR A 201 10.67 -24.98 -14.93
N ARG A 202 11.13 -26.23 -15.12
CA ARG A 202 12.22 -26.55 -16.07
C ARG A 202 11.89 -26.16 -17.51
N GLY A 203 10.61 -26.17 -17.87
CA GLY A 203 10.14 -25.87 -19.21
C GLY A 203 9.75 -24.42 -19.42
N MET A 204 9.94 -23.52 -18.43
CA MET A 204 9.43 -22.14 -18.49
C MET A 204 9.95 -21.41 -19.74
N GLY A 205 11.27 -21.31 -19.89
CA GLY A 205 11.92 -20.74 -21.08
C GLY A 205 11.59 -19.26 -21.31
N TRP A 206 12.32 -18.61 -22.22
CA TRP A 206 12.28 -17.14 -22.33
C TRP A 206 10.97 -16.64 -22.97
N LYS A 207 10.36 -17.43 -23.86
CA LYS A 207 9.08 -17.10 -24.50
C LYS A 207 7.97 -16.86 -23.47
N ARG A 208 7.90 -17.68 -22.41
CA ARG A 208 6.91 -17.51 -21.34
C ARG A 208 7.23 -16.31 -20.46
N GLY A 209 8.51 -16.08 -20.17
CA GLY A 209 8.96 -14.85 -19.49
C GLY A 209 8.54 -13.59 -20.22
N ILE A 210 8.62 -13.56 -21.55
CA ILE A 210 8.15 -12.42 -22.36
C ILE A 210 6.64 -12.21 -22.21
N VAL A 211 5.85 -13.27 -22.40
CA VAL A 211 4.37 -13.19 -22.33
C VAL A 211 3.92 -12.75 -20.94
N ILE A 212 4.48 -13.35 -19.89
CA ILE A 212 4.15 -13.01 -18.49
C ILE A 212 4.61 -11.59 -18.17
N GLY A 213 5.80 -11.16 -18.61
CA GLY A 213 6.31 -9.81 -18.38
C GLY A 213 5.48 -8.71 -19.03
N LEU A 214 5.08 -8.90 -20.30
CA LEU A 214 4.19 -7.97 -20.99
C LEU A 214 2.82 -7.89 -20.30
N ALA A 215 2.27 -9.04 -19.91
CA ALA A 215 1.01 -9.12 -19.17
C ALA A 215 1.11 -8.42 -17.80
N GLN A 216 2.19 -8.65 -17.05
CA GLN A 216 2.43 -8.00 -15.76
C GLN A 216 2.57 -6.48 -15.89
N GLY A 217 3.19 -6.00 -16.98
CA GLY A 217 3.27 -4.57 -17.30
C GLY A 217 1.90 -3.91 -17.47
N ILE A 218 0.95 -4.61 -18.11
CA ILE A 218 -0.46 -4.14 -18.20
C ILE A 218 -1.11 -4.12 -16.81
N GLY A 219 -0.69 -5.01 -15.90
CA GLY A 219 -1.13 -5.05 -14.52
C GLY A 219 -0.78 -3.82 -13.66
N VAL A 220 -0.04 -2.85 -14.20
CA VAL A 220 0.21 -1.55 -13.55
C VAL A 220 -1.07 -0.70 -13.50
N PHE A 221 -2.03 -0.91 -14.40
CA PHE A 221 -3.27 -0.14 -14.42
C PHE A 221 -4.09 -0.34 -13.13
N PRO A 222 -4.57 0.75 -12.49
CA PRO A 222 -5.44 0.66 -11.32
C PRO A 222 -6.70 -0.17 -11.62
N GLY A 223 -6.92 -1.25 -10.86
CA GLY A 223 -8.06 -2.17 -11.07
C GLY A 223 -7.75 -3.40 -11.92
N ILE A 224 -6.60 -3.48 -12.58
CA ILE A 224 -6.08 -4.75 -13.08
C ILE A 224 -5.37 -5.49 -11.94
N SER A 225 -5.66 -6.78 -11.76
CA SER A 225 -4.94 -7.60 -10.77
C SER A 225 -3.60 -8.06 -11.34
N ARG A 226 -2.48 -7.64 -10.72
CA ARG A 226 -1.14 -8.10 -11.11
C ARG A 226 -1.00 -9.62 -11.02
N SER A 227 -1.38 -10.22 -9.90
CA SER A 227 -1.37 -11.68 -9.73
C SER A 227 -2.33 -12.36 -10.69
N GLY A 228 -3.53 -11.79 -10.89
CA GLY A 228 -4.52 -12.36 -11.81
C GLY A 228 -4.03 -12.41 -13.25
N ILE A 229 -3.49 -11.30 -13.77
CA ILE A 229 -3.04 -11.22 -15.15
C ILE A 229 -1.78 -12.06 -15.41
N THR A 230 -0.87 -12.21 -14.44
CA THR A 230 0.31 -13.07 -14.56
C THR A 230 -0.04 -14.56 -14.49
N ILE A 231 -0.94 -14.96 -13.58
CA ILE A 231 -1.47 -16.33 -13.51
C ILE A 231 -2.16 -16.68 -14.83
N SER A 232 -3.06 -15.81 -15.31
CA SER A 232 -3.77 -16.03 -16.57
C SER A 232 -2.83 -16.12 -17.77
N ALA A 233 -1.81 -15.26 -17.85
CA ALA A 233 -0.78 -15.32 -18.89
C ALA A 233 0.06 -16.61 -18.79
N GLY A 234 0.41 -17.03 -17.57
CA GLY A 234 1.12 -18.28 -17.30
C GLY A 234 0.33 -19.50 -17.81
N LEU A 235 -0.95 -19.58 -17.45
CA LEU A 235 -1.86 -20.63 -17.91
C LEU A 235 -2.04 -20.62 -19.43
N ALA A 236 -2.24 -19.44 -20.02
CA ALA A 236 -2.34 -19.27 -21.47
C ALA A 236 -1.05 -19.70 -22.20
N SER A 237 0.10 -19.57 -21.54
CA SER A 237 1.40 -20.05 -22.06
C SER A 237 1.65 -21.55 -21.84
N GLY A 238 0.69 -22.28 -21.26
CA GLY A 238 0.73 -23.72 -21.05
C GLY A 238 1.48 -24.18 -19.80
N LEU A 239 1.65 -23.31 -18.80
CA LEU A 239 2.12 -23.70 -17.47
C LEU A 239 1.07 -24.56 -16.76
N LYS A 240 1.54 -25.44 -15.86
CA LYS A 240 0.67 -26.09 -14.88
C LYS A 240 0.07 -25.05 -13.94
N ARG A 241 -1.08 -25.36 -13.35
CA ARG A 241 -1.81 -24.41 -12.48
C ARG A 241 -1.03 -24.05 -11.24
N GLU A 242 -0.43 -25.05 -10.62
CA GLU A 242 0.35 -24.93 -9.38
C GLU A 242 1.65 -24.14 -9.58
N GLU A 243 2.11 -24.05 -10.84
CA GLU A 243 3.34 -23.35 -11.22
C GLU A 243 3.04 -21.91 -11.64
N ALA A 244 1.80 -21.65 -12.10
CA ALA A 244 1.34 -20.36 -12.54
C ALA A 244 0.81 -19.48 -11.39
N GLY A 245 0.17 -20.06 -10.37
CA GLY A 245 -0.46 -19.35 -9.26
C GLY A 245 -0.47 -20.11 -7.94
#